data_AF-A0A9X8YR35-F1
#
_entry.id   AF-A0A9X8YR35-F1
#
_cell.length_a   1.000
_cell.length_b   1.000
_cell.length_c   1.000
_cell.angle_alpha   90.00
_cell.angle_beta   90.00
_cell.angle_gamma   90.00
#
_symmetry.space_group_name_H-M   'P 1'
#
loop_
_entity.id
_entity.type
_entity.pdbx_description
1 polymer ?
#
loop_
_entity_poly.entity_id
_entity_poly.type
_entity_poly.pdbx_seq_one_letter_code
_entity_poly.pdbx_strand_id
1 'polypeptide(L)'
;PNDAPAATWRGRLRERVGRMRKRKPATAPTAMEIMSTSIQMLENRLKRNRMASDPPDVLIQPFCPQISTLDFHRADEAIEAGLLAVEKQLDRLLPLIKNR
;
A
#
# COMPACT_ATOMS: atom_id res chain seq x y z
N PRO A 1 17.17 -20.38 -56.31
CA PRO A 1 18.49 -20.28 -55.66
C PRO A 1 19.16 -18.93 -55.96
N ASN A 2 18.89 -17.91 -55.13
CA ASN A 2 19.88 -16.91 -54.74
C ASN A 2 19.33 -16.16 -53.51
N ASP A 3 19.92 -16.44 -52.35
CA ASP A 3 19.46 -16.02 -51.03
C ASP A 3 20.03 -14.64 -50.67
N ALA A 4 19.16 -13.66 -50.43
CA ALA A 4 19.54 -12.37 -49.87
C ALA A 4 18.98 -12.20 -48.43
N PRO A 5 19.68 -12.69 -47.39
CA PRO A 5 19.22 -12.59 -45.99
C PRO A 5 19.47 -11.21 -45.34
N ALA A 6 20.10 -10.26 -46.05
CA ALA A 6 20.62 -9.02 -45.45
C ALA A 6 19.56 -7.92 -45.20
N ALA A 7 18.43 -7.93 -45.90
CA ALA A 7 17.40 -6.89 -45.76
C ALA A 7 16.46 -7.13 -44.56
N THR A 8 16.19 -8.40 -44.22
CA THR A 8 15.17 -8.79 -43.25
C THR A 8 15.62 -8.63 -41.80
N TRP A 9 16.92 -8.79 -41.50
CA TRP A 9 17.43 -8.65 -40.14
C TRP A 9 17.43 -7.20 -39.66
N ARG A 10 17.77 -6.24 -40.53
CA ARG A 10 17.77 -4.80 -40.19
C ARG A 10 16.36 -4.30 -39.92
N GLY A 11 15.35 -4.81 -40.64
CA GLY A 11 13.94 -4.50 -40.42
C GLY A 11 13.44 -4.98 -39.05
N ARG A 12 13.67 -6.27 -38.74
CA ARG A 12 13.26 -6.87 -37.46
C ARG A 12 13.98 -6.27 -36.26
N LEU A 13 15.25 -5.88 -36.42
CA LEU A 13 16.01 -5.19 -35.37
C LEU A 13 15.41 -3.81 -35.07
N ARG A 14 15.03 -3.06 -36.11
CA ARG A 14 14.43 -1.72 -35.97
C ARG A 14 13.05 -1.77 -35.33
N GLU A 15 12.25 -2.79 -35.66
CA GLU A 15 10.93 -3.00 -35.08
C GLU A 15 11.01 -3.39 -33.59
N ARG A 16 12.01 -4.20 -33.22
CA ARG A 16 12.25 -4.58 -31.81
C ARG A 16 12.86 -3.46 -30.98
N VAL A 17 13.69 -2.60 -31.57
CA VAL A 17 14.22 -1.38 -30.94
C VAL A 17 13.12 -0.31 -30.79
N GLY A 18 12.22 -0.19 -31.76
CA GLY A 18 11.07 0.71 -31.72
C GLY A 18 10.05 0.39 -30.61
N ARG A 19 9.86 -0.90 -30.28
CA ARG A 19 9.02 -1.32 -29.15
C ARG A 19 9.64 -1.06 -27.77
N MET A 20 10.94 -0.79 -27.69
CA MET A 20 11.64 -0.68 -26.40
C MET A 20 11.67 0.74 -25.82
N ARG A 21 11.10 1.73 -26.50
CA ARG A 21 11.25 3.15 -26.12
C ARG A 21 9.92 3.87 -25.88
N LYS A 22 9.14 3.37 -24.90
CA LYS A 22 8.24 4.20 -24.07
C LYS A 22 8.11 3.59 -22.65
N ARG A 23 9.22 3.33 -21.97
CA ARG A 23 9.16 3.35 -20.49
C ARG A 23 8.95 4.82 -20.13
N LYS A 24 7.75 5.16 -19.64
CA LYS A 24 7.51 6.48 -19.04
C LYS A 24 8.64 6.70 -18.02
N PRO A 25 9.33 7.86 -18.01
CA PRO A 25 10.25 8.16 -16.94
C PRO A 25 9.45 8.07 -15.64
N ALA A 26 9.87 7.20 -14.71
CA ALA A 26 9.32 7.20 -13.37
C ALA A 26 9.66 8.57 -12.78
N THR A 27 8.64 9.40 -12.55
CA THR A 27 8.81 10.69 -11.89
C THR A 27 9.47 10.42 -10.55
N ALA A 28 10.60 11.07 -10.27
CA ALA A 28 11.24 10.96 -8.97
C ALA A 28 10.25 11.47 -7.90
N PRO A 29 10.13 10.77 -6.76
CA PRO A 29 9.23 11.21 -5.70
C PRO A 29 9.71 12.55 -5.12
N THR A 30 8.77 13.34 -4.65
CA THR A 30 9.08 14.61 -3.98
C THR A 30 9.69 14.36 -2.60
N ALA A 31 10.43 15.34 -2.07
CA ALA A 31 10.98 15.24 -0.71
C ALA A 31 9.89 14.97 0.35
N MET A 32 8.70 15.55 0.18
CA MET A 32 7.56 15.33 1.07
C MET A 32 7.05 13.89 1.03
N GLU A 33 6.93 13.30 -0.17
CA GLU A 33 6.53 11.89 -0.34
C GLU A 33 7.54 10.94 0.29
N ILE A 34 8.84 11.22 0.12
CA ILE A 34 9.92 10.43 0.75
C ILE A 34 9.80 10.50 2.27
N MET A 35 9.61 11.68 2.83
CA MET A 35 9.47 11.87 4.28
C MET A 35 8.23 11.15 4.82
N SER A 36 7.06 11.32 4.18
CA SER A 36 5.82 10.67 4.58
C SER A 36 5.95 9.14 4.56
N THR A 37 6.54 8.59 3.50
CA THR A 37 6.77 7.14 3.38
C THR A 37 7.72 6.65 4.47
N SER A 38 8.78 7.41 4.75
CA SER A 38 9.76 7.08 5.80
C SER A 38 9.11 7.03 7.18
N ILE A 39 8.28 8.02 7.52
CA ILE A 39 7.52 8.05 8.78
C ILE A 39 6.60 6.83 8.88
N GLN A 40 5.84 6.53 7.82
CA GLN A 40 4.92 5.39 7.82
C GLN A 40 5.66 4.05 8.00
N MET A 41 6.85 3.90 7.42
CA MET A 41 7.70 2.72 7.65
C MET A 41 8.17 2.62 9.10
N LEU A 42 8.63 3.74 9.69
CA LEU A 42 9.06 3.79 11.09
C LEU A 42 7.92 3.49 12.06
N GLU A 43 6.74 4.07 11.84
CA GLU A 43 5.54 3.79 12.61
C GLU A 43 5.17 2.31 12.56
N ASN A 44 5.14 1.73 11.35
CA ASN A 44 4.79 0.33 11.17
C ASN A 44 5.77 -0.60 11.89
N ARG A 45 7.07 -0.26 11.85
CA ARG A 45 8.09 -1.02 12.57
C ARG A 45 7.91 -0.90 14.09
N LEU A 46 7.70 0.32 14.59
CA LEU A 46 7.49 0.56 16.03
C LEU A 46 6.24 -0.15 16.54
N LYS A 47 5.11 -0.03 15.83
CA LYS A 47 3.84 -0.70 16.16
C LYS A 47 4.01 -2.22 16.23
N ARG A 48 4.66 -2.83 15.23
CA ARG A 48 4.94 -4.28 15.21
C ARG A 48 5.86 -4.72 16.35
N ASN A 49 6.91 -3.95 16.63
CA ASN A 49 7.82 -4.26 17.72
C ASN A 49 7.11 -4.21 19.08
N ARG A 50 6.27 -3.19 19.29
CA ARG A 50 5.42 -3.11 20.49
C ARG A 50 4.45 -4.26 20.60
N MET A 51 3.69 -4.57 19.55
CA MET A 51 2.76 -5.71 19.56
C MET A 51 3.47 -7.05 19.86
N ALA A 52 4.73 -7.21 19.44
CA ALA A 52 5.51 -8.40 19.74
C ALA A 52 6.03 -8.44 21.18
N SER A 53 6.31 -7.26 21.77
CA SER A 53 6.83 -7.14 23.13
C SER A 53 5.73 -7.13 24.19
N ASP A 54 4.60 -6.51 23.90
CA ASP A 54 3.46 -6.28 24.78
C ASP A 54 2.18 -6.29 23.93
N PRO A 55 1.62 -7.48 23.63
CA PRO A 55 0.43 -7.61 22.80
C PRO A 55 -0.80 -7.09 23.55
N PRO A 56 -1.71 -6.38 22.88
CA PRO A 56 -2.96 -5.94 23.52
C PRO A 56 -3.89 -7.13 23.79
N ASP A 57 -4.71 -7.04 24.85
CA ASP A 57 -5.75 -8.03 25.16
C ASP A 57 -6.71 -8.23 23.98
N VAL A 58 -7.11 -7.13 23.34
CA VAL A 58 -7.93 -7.11 22.13
C VAL A 58 -7.36 -6.13 21.13
N LEU A 59 -7.09 -6.61 19.91
CA LEU A 59 -6.62 -5.81 18.79
C LEU A 59 -7.78 -5.45 17.85
N ILE A 60 -8.06 -4.15 17.70
CA ILE A 60 -9.08 -3.65 16.76
C ILE A 60 -8.37 -2.99 15.58
N GLN A 61 -8.68 -3.44 14.36
CA GLN A 61 -8.07 -2.96 13.12
C GLN A 61 -9.15 -2.61 12.09
N PRO A 62 -9.56 -1.32 12.03
CA PRO A 62 -10.46 -0.83 11.00
C PRO A 62 -9.84 -1.00 9.60
N PHE A 63 -10.65 -1.42 8.63
CA PHE A 63 -10.18 -1.68 7.26
C PHE A 63 -10.49 -0.48 6.35
N CYS A 64 -9.46 0.35 6.10
CA CYS A 64 -9.58 1.57 5.29
C CYS A 64 -8.42 1.74 4.28
N PRO A 65 -8.11 0.79 3.39
CA PRO A 65 -6.87 0.83 2.60
C PRO A 65 -6.82 1.95 1.55
N GLN A 66 -7.96 2.53 1.17
CA GLN A 66 -8.03 3.63 0.20
C GLN A 66 -8.11 5.02 0.84
N ILE A 67 -8.14 5.13 2.17
CA ILE A 67 -8.22 6.42 2.88
C ILE A 67 -6.81 6.81 3.32
N SER A 68 -6.31 7.94 2.82
CA SER A 68 -5.02 8.51 3.24
C SER A 68 -5.17 9.33 4.52
N THR A 69 -4.04 9.58 5.20
CA THR A 69 -3.99 10.30 6.49
C THR A 69 -4.62 11.70 6.42
N LEU A 70 -4.65 12.35 5.26
CA LEU A 70 -5.16 13.71 5.07
C LEU A 70 -6.51 13.77 4.34
N ASP A 71 -7.17 12.63 4.12
CA ASP A 71 -8.47 12.56 3.42
C ASP A 71 -9.64 12.90 4.35
N PHE A 72 -9.67 14.12 4.88
CA PHE A 72 -10.70 14.55 5.86
C PHE A 72 -12.13 14.50 5.31
N HIS A 73 -12.29 14.63 3.99
CA HIS A 73 -13.59 14.53 3.31
C HIS A 73 -14.21 13.12 3.38
N ARG A 74 -13.42 12.09 3.74
CA ARG A 74 -13.87 10.69 3.88
C ARG A 74 -13.90 10.22 5.33
N ALA A 75 -13.98 11.17 6.27
CA ALA A 75 -14.03 10.86 7.69
C ALA A 75 -15.18 9.90 8.04
N ASP A 76 -16.36 10.10 7.44
CA ASP A 76 -17.54 9.27 7.69
C ASP A 76 -17.28 7.79 7.35
N GLU A 77 -16.66 7.50 6.20
CA GLU A 77 -16.28 6.14 5.80
C GLU A 77 -15.31 5.50 6.80
N ALA A 78 -14.34 6.27 7.31
CA ALA A 78 -13.36 5.78 8.28
C ALA A 78 -14.01 5.50 9.65
N ILE A 79 -14.98 6.33 10.06
CA ILE A 79 -15.75 6.13 11.31
C ILE A 79 -16.59 4.86 11.21
N GLU A 80 -17.30 4.67 10.10
CA GLU A 80 -18.11 3.47 9.86
C GLU A 80 -17.26 2.20 9.87
N ALA A 81 -16.12 2.21 9.19
CA ALA A 81 -15.17 1.09 9.23
C ALA A 81 -14.65 0.81 10.66
N GLY A 82 -14.49 1.85 11.47
CA GLY A 82 -14.17 1.75 12.89
C GLY A 82 -15.27 1.05 13.69
N LEU A 83 -16.52 1.47 13.53
CA LEU A 83 -17.69 0.87 14.18
C LEU A 83 -17.81 -0.62 13.81
N LEU A 84 -17.73 -0.95 12.53
CA LEU A 84 -17.78 -2.34 12.06
C LEU A 84 -16.62 -3.20 12.63
N ALA A 85 -15.44 -2.63 12.78
CA ALA A 85 -14.30 -3.34 13.37
C ALA A 85 -14.50 -3.62 14.87
N VAL A 86 -15.14 -2.70 15.60
CA VAL A 86 -15.51 -2.89 17.01
C VAL A 86 -16.61 -3.94 17.14
N GLU A 87 -17.66 -3.85 16.33
CA GLU A 87 -18.78 -4.81 16.33
C GLU A 87 -18.29 -6.25 16.16
N LYS A 88 -17.35 -6.48 15.25
CA LYS A 88 -16.72 -7.80 15.02
C LYS A 88 -15.94 -8.34 16.22
N GLN A 89 -15.58 -7.50 17.19
CA GLN A 89 -14.83 -7.87 18.38
C GLN A 89 -15.67 -7.83 19.66
N LEU A 90 -16.99 -7.59 19.57
CA LEU A 90 -17.87 -7.43 20.74
C LEU A 90 -17.74 -8.58 21.74
N ASP A 91 -17.72 -9.82 21.28
CA ASP A 91 -17.60 -11.01 22.15
C ASP A 91 -16.34 -10.99 23.04
N ARG A 92 -15.24 -10.42 22.52
CA ARG A 92 -13.98 -10.25 23.26
C ARG A 92 -13.98 -9.02 24.14
N LEU A 93 -14.71 -7.97 23.77
CA LEU A 93 -14.77 -6.70 24.50
C LEU A 93 -15.72 -6.75 25.70
N LEU A 94 -16.88 -7.39 25.56
CA LEU A 94 -17.92 -7.43 26.61
C LEU A 94 -17.42 -7.96 27.97
N PRO A 95 -16.58 -9.02 28.05
CA PRO A 95 -16.04 -9.49 29.33
C PRO A 95 -15.10 -8.48 30.00
N LEU A 96 -14.36 -7.68 29.23
CA LEU A 96 -13.38 -6.73 29.75
C LEU A 96 -14.03 -5.50 30.39
N ILE A 97 -15.24 -5.15 29.96
CA ILE A 97 -15.99 -4.00 30.50
C ILE A 97 -16.64 -4.36 31.85
N LYS A 98 -17.05 -5.62 32.02
CA LYS A 98 -17.75 -6.08 33.24
C LYS A 98 -16.83 -6.30 34.45
N ASN A 99 -15.52 -6.35 34.24
CA ASN A 99 -14.52 -6.54 35.29
C ASN A 99 -13.94 -5.21 35.83
N ARG A 100 -14.69 -4.10 35.73
CA ARG A 100 -14.38 -2.84 36.41
C ARG A 100 -15.31 -2.56 37.57
#